data_AF-A0AAW0B3P2-F1
#
_entry.id   AF-A0AAW0B3P2-F1
#
_cell.length_a   1.000
_cell.length_b   1.000
_cell.length_c   1.000
_cell.angle_alpha   90.00
_cell.angle_beta   90.00
_cell.angle_gamma   90.00
#
_symmetry.space_group_name_H-M   'P 1'
#
loop_
_entity.id
_entity.type
_entity.pdbx_description
1 polymer ?
#
loop_
_entity_poly.entity_id
_entity_poly.type
_entity_poly.pdbx_seq_one_letter_code
_entity_poly.pdbx_strand_id
1 'polypeptide(L)'
;MVLQVKRNENAPPRAFHPHNSIKSIGSRLRSSFHDHKRTHRARTAARGSTHASKQGKHKRTKTSHSATLDFEVATMPQTSMDVEMVDAEPQPRTTKTYRLPKDLLRPVLPEVSIKALVDVDPELTEDLPIEYIRDYMEELGPGLLRAAVTVVANPPKDALPKEIAITVNDHSDYPPPTHMLAIHGRTTSDAPGTARRQVTLVPLHSVVLSLHCARLPKLSPSPSPPTYLSDDRTQLVVPVQPLCLPSPPTFNLLSAFLYTKRADHLLKSLLPCPPPPTLDDERAKGLPSFATHLAETYTAQALLRHINSVHGLWQNACVLGVLIDELWDMIDLAWEVLLTAMAISQGKAHLMLRRPSSTPPSDAASSSATPEPTSTASTPAP
;
A
#
# COMPACT_ATOMS: atom_id res chain seq x y z
N MET A 1 5.16 -7.01 40.82
CA MET A 1 4.09 -7.15 39.80
C MET A 1 3.58 -8.58 39.88
N VAL A 2 2.37 -8.76 40.38
CA VAL A 2 1.79 -10.06 40.77
C VAL A 2 1.29 -10.80 39.51
N LEU A 3 1.74 -12.03 39.32
CA LEU A 3 1.27 -12.93 38.25
C LEU A 3 -0.18 -13.34 38.54
N GLN A 4 -1.13 -12.76 37.80
CA GLN A 4 -2.52 -13.23 37.76
C GLN A 4 -2.60 -14.50 36.91
N VAL A 5 -2.86 -15.63 37.58
CA VAL A 5 -3.27 -16.89 36.94
C VAL A 5 -4.72 -16.73 36.48
N LYS A 6 -4.93 -16.62 35.17
CA LYS A 6 -6.26 -16.57 34.55
C LYS A 6 -6.83 -18.00 34.54
N ARG A 7 -7.91 -18.23 35.29
CA ARG A 7 -8.74 -19.45 35.16
C ARG A 7 -9.46 -19.39 33.82
N ASN A 8 -9.10 -20.29 32.90
CA ASN A 8 -9.85 -20.52 31.68
C ASN A 8 -11.00 -21.49 31.99
N GLU A 9 -12.23 -21.00 31.89
CA GLU A 9 -13.44 -21.84 31.95
C GLU A 9 -13.55 -22.64 30.65
N ASN A 10 -13.72 -23.96 30.81
CA ASN A 10 -13.89 -24.91 29.73
C ASN A 10 -15.30 -24.76 29.16
N ALA A 11 -15.46 -24.02 28.06
CA ALA A 11 -16.71 -23.99 27.32
C ALA A 11 -16.89 -25.33 26.57
N PRO A 12 -18.10 -25.94 26.57
CA PRO A 12 -18.33 -27.18 25.85
C PRO A 12 -18.12 -26.98 24.34
N PRO A 13 -17.60 -27.99 23.62
CA PRO A 13 -17.42 -27.91 22.17
C PRO A 13 -18.78 -27.65 21.52
N ARG A 14 -18.88 -26.53 20.78
CA ARG A 14 -20.05 -26.26 19.95
C ARG A 14 -20.24 -27.42 18.98
N ALA A 15 -21.45 -27.98 18.94
CA ALA A 15 -21.79 -29.03 17.98
C ALA A 15 -21.46 -28.55 16.55
N PHE A 16 -20.58 -29.29 15.87
CA PHE A 16 -20.29 -29.09 14.45
C PHE A 16 -21.59 -29.33 13.68
N HIS A 17 -22.23 -28.27 13.18
CA HIS A 17 -23.31 -28.41 12.21
C HIS A 17 -22.71 -28.99 10.92
N PRO A 18 -23.28 -30.07 10.34
CA PRO A 18 -22.80 -30.61 9.08
C PRO A 18 -22.91 -29.56 7.96
N HIS A 19 -21.73 -29.08 7.59
CA HIS A 19 -21.29 -28.23 6.48
C HIS A 19 -22.35 -27.73 5.49
N ASN A 20 -22.69 -26.44 5.62
CA ASN A 20 -23.03 -25.63 4.45
C ASN A 20 -21.82 -25.64 3.50
N SER A 21 -22.04 -25.94 2.22
CA SER A 21 -21.01 -25.81 1.18
C SER A 21 -20.40 -24.40 1.23
N ILE A 22 -19.08 -24.30 1.37
CA ILE A 22 -18.36 -23.01 1.39
C ILE A 22 -18.58 -22.39 0.01
N LYS A 23 -19.52 -21.45 -0.06
CA LYS A 23 -19.84 -20.71 -1.27
C LYS A 23 -18.63 -19.88 -1.70
N SER A 24 -18.33 -19.88 -2.99
CA SER A 24 -17.34 -19.00 -3.62
C SER A 24 -17.66 -17.52 -3.36
N ILE A 25 -16.68 -16.64 -3.59
CA ILE A 25 -16.86 -15.19 -3.41
C ILE A 25 -17.96 -14.68 -4.35
N GLY A 26 -17.93 -15.07 -5.63
CA GLY A 26 -18.98 -14.74 -6.59
C GLY A 26 -20.38 -15.19 -6.14
N SER A 27 -20.52 -16.42 -5.62
CA SER A 27 -21.81 -16.92 -5.13
C SER A 27 -22.39 -16.06 -3.98
N ARG A 28 -21.53 -15.65 -3.04
CA ARG A 28 -21.93 -14.81 -1.91
C ARG A 28 -22.34 -13.42 -2.37
N LEU A 29 -21.56 -12.82 -3.27
CA LEU A 29 -21.86 -11.54 -3.91
C LEU A 29 -23.27 -11.56 -4.53
N ARG A 30 -23.57 -12.53 -5.40
CA ARG A 30 -24.88 -12.63 -6.05
C ARG A 30 -26.03 -12.73 -5.04
N SER A 31 -25.86 -13.53 -3.99
CA SER A 31 -26.91 -13.68 -2.97
C SER A 31 -27.16 -12.40 -2.16
N SER A 32 -26.14 -11.57 -1.95
CA SER A 32 -26.27 -10.33 -1.15
C SER A 32 -26.62 -9.09 -1.98
N PHE A 33 -26.54 -9.17 -3.32
CA PHE A 33 -26.70 -8.01 -4.20
C PHE A 33 -28.06 -7.32 -4.04
N HIS A 34 -29.14 -8.10 -3.91
CA HIS A 34 -30.49 -7.56 -3.74
C HIS A 34 -30.64 -6.81 -2.40
N ASP A 35 -30.07 -7.35 -1.32
CA ASP A 35 -30.07 -6.69 -0.01
C ASP A 35 -29.19 -5.45 0.00
N HIS A 36 -28.04 -5.51 -0.68
CA HIS A 36 -27.09 -4.40 -0.76
C HIS A 36 -27.66 -3.20 -1.53
N LYS A 37 -28.43 -3.41 -2.61
CA LYS A 37 -29.10 -2.30 -3.32
C LYS A 37 -29.98 -1.45 -2.39
N ARG A 38 -30.52 -2.06 -1.33
CA ARG A 38 -31.36 -1.38 -0.35
C ARG A 38 -30.53 -0.55 0.65
N THR A 39 -29.38 -1.08 1.11
CA THR A 39 -28.50 -0.40 2.08
C THR A 39 -27.59 0.65 1.44
N HIS A 40 -27.13 0.42 0.21
CA HIS A 40 -26.23 1.33 -0.50
C HIS A 40 -26.86 2.71 -0.74
N ARG A 41 -28.16 2.78 -1.09
CA ARG A 41 -28.88 4.05 -1.25
C ARG A 41 -28.81 4.94 0.01
N ALA A 42 -28.75 4.34 1.20
CA ALA A 42 -28.62 5.08 2.45
C ALA A 42 -27.18 5.58 2.68
N ARG A 43 -26.15 4.81 2.28
CA ARG A 43 -24.74 5.17 2.45
C ARG A 43 -24.25 6.21 1.44
N THR A 44 -24.67 6.12 0.17
CA THR A 44 -24.28 7.11 -0.85
C THR A 44 -24.85 8.50 -0.60
N ALA A 45 -25.95 8.61 0.14
CA ALA A 45 -26.45 9.91 0.59
C ALA A 45 -25.52 10.60 1.60
N ALA A 46 -24.73 9.82 2.36
CA ALA A 46 -23.75 10.33 3.33
C ALA A 46 -22.34 10.47 2.74
N ARG A 47 -21.96 9.59 1.82
CA ARG A 47 -20.67 9.62 1.10
C ARG A 47 -20.90 10.13 -0.31
N GLY A 48 -20.87 11.45 -0.50
CA GLY A 48 -20.93 12.06 -1.83
C GLY A 48 -19.91 11.44 -2.77
N SER A 49 -20.41 10.93 -3.91
CA SER A 49 -19.65 10.32 -5.00
C SER A 49 -18.52 11.24 -5.48
N THR A 50 -17.32 11.05 -4.92
CA THR A 50 -16.14 11.91 -5.15
C THR A 50 -14.98 11.20 -5.83
N HIS A 51 -15.09 9.90 -6.16
CA HIS A 51 -13.97 9.15 -6.73
C HIS A 51 -13.60 9.62 -8.14
N ALA A 52 -14.59 9.81 -9.04
CA ALA A 52 -14.32 10.26 -10.41
C ALA A 52 -13.82 11.72 -10.48
N SER A 53 -14.25 12.59 -9.55
CA SER A 53 -13.84 14.00 -9.51
C SER A 53 -12.47 14.23 -8.83
N LYS A 54 -12.03 13.31 -7.94
CA LYS A 54 -10.70 13.38 -7.30
C LYS A 54 -9.57 12.96 -8.23
N GLN A 55 -9.76 11.93 -9.06
CA GLN A 55 -8.76 11.54 -10.07
C GLN A 55 -8.48 12.70 -11.06
N GLY A 56 -9.51 13.48 -11.41
CA GLY A 56 -9.38 14.67 -12.24
C GLY A 56 -8.57 15.82 -11.62
N LYS A 57 -8.61 15.98 -10.28
CA LYS A 57 -7.87 17.05 -9.58
C LYS A 57 -6.40 16.72 -9.38
N HIS A 58 -6.05 15.44 -9.21
CA HIS A 58 -4.65 15.00 -9.22
C HIS A 58 -4.04 14.89 -10.63
N LYS A 59 -4.89 14.92 -11.68
CA LYS A 59 -4.49 14.99 -13.10
C LYS A 59 -3.80 16.31 -13.49
N ARG A 60 -3.51 17.20 -12.53
CA ARG A 60 -2.82 18.46 -12.74
C ARG A 60 -1.32 18.21 -13.01
N THR A 61 -1.05 17.78 -14.24
CA THR A 61 0.11 18.11 -15.07
C THR A 61 1.36 18.58 -14.31
N LYS A 62 1.99 17.69 -13.52
CA LYS A 62 3.43 17.82 -13.24
C LYS A 62 4.18 17.29 -14.48
N THR A 63 4.18 18.08 -15.55
CA THR A 63 5.10 17.91 -16.69
C THR A 63 6.46 18.56 -16.41
N SER A 64 6.68 19.05 -15.19
CA SER A 64 7.97 19.58 -14.74
C SER A 64 8.87 18.44 -14.30
N HIS A 65 10.09 18.39 -14.83
CA HIS A 65 11.16 17.51 -14.38
C HIS A 65 11.18 17.45 -12.85
N SER A 66 10.84 16.28 -12.28
CA SER A 66 10.86 16.08 -10.83
C SER A 66 12.27 16.41 -10.33
N ALA A 67 12.38 17.45 -9.50
CA ALA A 67 13.66 17.84 -8.93
C ALA A 67 14.26 16.64 -8.20
N THR A 68 15.54 16.37 -8.40
CA THR A 68 16.25 15.31 -7.69
C THR A 68 16.99 15.89 -6.49
N LEU A 69 17.08 15.12 -5.42
CA LEU A 69 17.81 15.45 -4.20
C LEU A 69 18.99 14.48 -4.06
N ASP A 70 20.15 15.04 -3.72
CA ASP A 70 21.37 14.28 -3.49
C ASP A 70 21.68 14.20 -1.99
N PHE A 71 21.76 12.96 -1.50
CA PHE A 71 21.99 12.63 -0.10
C PHE A 71 23.28 11.86 0.06
N GLU A 72 24.12 12.28 1.01
CA GLU A 72 25.35 11.56 1.35
C GLU A 72 25.10 10.68 2.57
N VAL A 73 25.37 9.38 2.44
CA VAL A 73 25.21 8.43 3.55
C VAL A 73 26.54 7.73 3.80
N ALA A 74 27.03 7.85 5.03
CA ALA A 74 28.21 7.11 5.47
C ALA A 74 27.93 5.61 5.41
N THR A 75 28.78 4.87 4.72
CA THR A 75 28.71 3.41 4.65
C THR A 75 29.72 2.85 5.64
N MET A 76 29.27 2.02 6.57
CA MET A 76 30.20 1.29 7.42
C MET A 76 30.89 0.22 6.56
N PRO A 77 32.23 0.14 6.57
CA PRO A 77 32.92 -0.96 5.92
C PRO A 77 32.37 -2.26 6.50
N GLN A 78 31.90 -3.17 5.64
CA GLN A 78 31.56 -4.51 6.07
C GLN A 78 32.88 -5.17 6.48
N THR A 79 33.15 -5.17 7.79
CA THR A 79 34.26 -5.94 8.36
C THR A 79 34.00 -7.40 8.00
N SER A 80 34.72 -7.92 7.01
CA SER A 80 34.84 -9.36 6.82
C SER A 80 35.30 -9.93 8.16
N MET A 81 34.60 -10.93 8.69
CA MET A 81 34.81 -11.47 10.04
C MET A 81 36.13 -12.25 10.21
N ASP A 82 37.18 -11.85 9.51
CA ASP A 82 38.48 -12.50 9.54
C ASP A 82 39.54 -11.41 9.67
N VAL A 83 39.74 -10.92 10.90
CA VAL A 83 40.75 -9.90 11.20
C VAL A 83 41.60 -10.37 12.38
N GLU A 84 42.80 -10.81 12.04
CA GLU A 84 43.94 -10.93 12.94
C GLU A 84 44.19 -9.60 13.67
N MET A 85 44.54 -9.69 14.95
CA MET A 85 44.81 -8.56 15.85
C MET A 85 46.12 -7.85 15.48
N VAL A 86 46.09 -6.99 14.47
CA VAL A 86 47.18 -6.04 14.14
C VAL A 86 46.72 -4.63 14.49
N ASP A 87 47.61 -3.83 15.08
CA ASP A 87 47.36 -2.46 15.54
C ASP A 87 46.63 -1.62 14.46
N ALA A 88 45.36 -1.30 14.72
CA ALA A 88 44.45 -0.78 13.70
C ALA A 88 44.67 0.73 13.47
N GLU A 89 45.23 1.08 12.31
CA GLU A 89 45.17 2.44 11.78
C GLU A 89 43.71 2.87 11.53
N PRO A 90 43.35 4.14 11.77
CA PRO A 90 41.99 4.64 11.56
C PRO A 90 41.60 4.57 10.08
N GLN A 91 40.73 3.62 9.73
CA GLN A 91 40.25 3.47 8.35
C GLN A 91 39.41 4.68 7.91
N PRO A 92 39.61 5.18 6.66
CA PRO A 92 38.84 6.29 6.13
C PRO A 92 37.36 5.93 5.98
N ARG A 93 36.46 6.79 6.47
CA ARG A 93 35.01 6.62 6.32
C ARG A 93 34.62 6.84 4.86
N THR A 94 34.05 5.82 4.21
CA THR A 94 33.51 5.94 2.86
C THR A 94 32.08 6.50 2.90
N THR A 95 31.80 7.53 2.11
CA THR A 95 30.45 8.04 1.89
C THR A 95 29.94 7.62 0.51
N LYS A 96 28.63 7.38 0.41
CA LYS A 96 27.95 7.08 -0.87
C LYS A 96 26.85 8.11 -1.10
N THR A 97 26.81 8.66 -2.31
CA THR A 97 25.79 9.62 -2.73
C THR A 97 24.59 8.89 -3.34
N TYR A 98 23.39 9.24 -2.88
CA TYR A 98 22.11 8.71 -3.34
C TYR A 98 21.29 9.84 -3.95
N ARG A 99 20.90 9.66 -5.21
CA ARG A 99 20.06 10.60 -5.95
C ARG A 99 18.62 10.11 -5.96
N LEU A 100 17.73 10.85 -5.30
CA LEU A 100 16.32 10.47 -5.13
C LEU A 100 15.40 11.52 -5.75
N PRO A 101 14.29 11.13 -6.40
CA PRO A 101 13.31 12.09 -6.89
C PRO A 101 12.57 12.72 -5.70
N LYS A 102 12.33 14.03 -5.76
CA LYS A 102 11.57 14.74 -4.72
C LYS A 102 10.13 14.24 -4.65
N ASP A 103 9.54 13.96 -5.80
CA ASP A 103 8.18 13.43 -5.94
C ASP A 103 8.19 12.09 -6.68
N LEU A 104 7.36 11.15 -6.24
CA LEU A 104 7.08 9.91 -6.95
C LEU A 104 5.97 10.14 -7.99
N LEU A 105 6.21 9.72 -9.22
CA LEU A 105 5.23 9.90 -10.29
C LEU A 105 4.13 8.84 -10.20
N ARG A 106 2.87 9.26 -10.22
CA ARG A 106 1.71 8.35 -10.33
C ARG A 106 1.45 8.04 -11.80
N PRO A 107 1.42 6.76 -12.23
CA PRO A 107 1.15 6.41 -13.61
C PRO A 107 -0.31 6.70 -13.97
N VAL A 108 -0.56 7.06 -15.23
CA VAL A 108 -1.93 7.05 -15.77
C VAL A 108 -2.29 5.60 -16.08
N LEU A 109 -3.32 5.11 -15.42
CA LEU A 109 -3.73 3.71 -15.48
C LEU A 109 -5.11 3.58 -16.12
N PRO A 110 -5.34 2.56 -16.97
CA PRO A 110 -6.67 2.23 -17.45
C PRO A 110 -7.51 1.66 -16.30
N GLU A 111 -8.83 1.78 -16.38
CA GLU A 111 -9.73 1.14 -15.42
C GLU A 111 -9.63 -0.39 -15.46
N VAL A 112 -9.92 -1.03 -14.33
CA VAL A 112 -10.00 -2.50 -14.24
C VAL A 112 -11.17 -2.99 -15.08
N SER A 113 -10.89 -3.93 -15.99
CA SER A 113 -11.93 -4.57 -16.81
C SER A 113 -12.73 -5.58 -15.98
N ILE A 114 -14.05 -5.48 -15.98
CA ILE A 114 -14.95 -6.49 -15.38
C ILE A 114 -14.69 -7.87 -16.01
N LYS A 115 -14.39 -7.93 -17.31
CA LYS A 115 -14.05 -9.18 -17.98
C LYS A 115 -12.88 -9.91 -17.30
N ALA A 116 -11.85 -9.18 -16.87
CA ALA A 116 -10.71 -9.77 -16.16
C ALA A 116 -11.10 -10.33 -14.79
N LEU A 117 -12.16 -9.81 -14.15
CA LEU A 117 -12.72 -10.38 -12.93
C LEU A 117 -13.48 -11.67 -13.21
N VAL A 118 -14.32 -11.69 -14.25
CA VAL A 118 -15.10 -12.87 -14.67
C VAL A 118 -14.18 -14.01 -15.12
N ASP A 119 -13.08 -13.68 -15.82
CA ASP A 119 -12.08 -14.68 -16.25
C ASP A 119 -11.45 -15.42 -15.05
N VAL A 120 -11.38 -14.75 -13.90
CA VAL A 120 -10.71 -15.24 -12.68
C VAL A 120 -11.70 -15.90 -11.70
N ASP A 121 -12.92 -15.38 -11.63
CA ASP A 121 -14.03 -15.96 -10.89
C ASP A 121 -15.28 -15.96 -11.80
N PRO A 122 -15.53 -17.05 -12.55
CA PRO A 122 -16.64 -17.15 -13.51
C PRO A 122 -18.03 -17.02 -12.90
N GLU A 123 -18.10 -17.09 -11.58
CA GLU A 123 -19.32 -16.84 -10.83
C GLU A 123 -19.64 -15.34 -10.72
N LEU A 124 -18.66 -14.45 -10.92
CA LEU A 124 -18.95 -13.04 -11.12
C LEU A 124 -19.64 -12.87 -12.47
N THR A 125 -20.76 -12.16 -12.48
CA THR A 125 -21.52 -11.88 -13.69
C THR A 125 -21.21 -10.47 -14.19
N GLU A 126 -21.21 -10.27 -15.51
CA GLU A 126 -20.85 -8.99 -16.13
C GLU A 126 -21.82 -7.84 -15.79
N ASP A 127 -23.02 -8.16 -15.29
CA ASP A 127 -24.05 -7.19 -14.88
C ASP A 127 -23.81 -6.59 -13.48
N LEU A 128 -22.86 -7.12 -12.69
CA LEU A 128 -22.51 -6.56 -11.39
C LEU A 128 -21.67 -5.30 -11.55
N PRO A 129 -22.09 -4.15 -10.98
CA PRO A 129 -21.27 -2.94 -10.96
C PRO A 129 -19.96 -3.19 -10.21
N ILE A 130 -18.84 -2.74 -10.77
CA ILE A 130 -17.51 -2.97 -10.17
C ILE A 130 -17.38 -2.30 -8.79
N GLU A 131 -18.06 -1.17 -8.57
CA GLU A 131 -18.11 -0.47 -7.30
C GLU A 131 -18.77 -1.33 -6.22
N TYR A 132 -19.83 -2.05 -6.56
CA TYR A 132 -20.48 -2.98 -5.64
C TYR A 132 -19.53 -4.10 -5.21
N ILE A 133 -18.77 -4.65 -6.16
CA ILE A 133 -17.76 -5.68 -5.89
C ILE A 133 -16.67 -5.11 -4.96
N ARG A 134 -16.22 -3.87 -5.19
CA ARG A 134 -15.23 -3.19 -4.33
C ARG A 134 -15.72 -3.01 -2.91
N ASP A 135 -16.92 -2.48 -2.72
CA ASP A 135 -17.52 -2.24 -1.40
C ASP A 135 -17.66 -3.55 -0.62
N TYR A 136 -18.12 -4.61 -1.29
CA TYR A 136 -18.25 -5.92 -0.68
C TYR A 136 -16.89 -6.55 -0.33
N MET A 137 -15.88 -6.33 -1.18
CA MET A 137 -14.54 -6.84 -0.94
C MET A 137 -13.79 -6.10 0.17
N GLU A 138 -14.10 -4.83 0.40
CA GLU A 138 -13.60 -4.11 1.57
C GLU A 138 -14.12 -4.73 2.88
N GLU A 139 -15.38 -5.18 2.90
CA GLU A 139 -15.96 -5.85 4.07
C GLU A 139 -15.37 -7.24 4.32
N LEU A 140 -15.25 -8.07 3.28
CA LEU A 140 -14.70 -9.44 3.41
C LEU A 140 -13.17 -9.48 3.54
N GLY A 141 -12.49 -8.44 3.07
CA GLY A 141 -11.05 -8.41 2.89
C GLY A 141 -10.22 -8.84 4.11
N PRO A 142 -10.49 -8.35 5.34
CA PRO A 142 -9.79 -8.79 6.55
C PRO A 142 -9.92 -10.29 6.84
N GLY A 143 -11.08 -10.88 6.56
CA GLY A 143 -11.31 -12.32 6.71
C GLY A 143 -10.57 -13.14 5.65
N LEU A 144 -10.60 -12.68 4.40
CA LEU A 144 -9.83 -13.31 3.31
C LEU A 144 -8.32 -13.25 3.56
N LEU A 145 -7.80 -12.12 4.07
CA LEU A 145 -6.39 -12.03 4.44
C LEU A 145 -6.04 -13.01 5.55
N ARG A 146 -6.92 -13.15 6.56
CA ARG A 146 -6.73 -14.13 7.65
C ARG A 146 -6.64 -15.55 7.10
N ALA A 147 -7.57 -15.94 6.23
CA ALA A 147 -7.55 -17.24 5.58
C ALA A 147 -6.28 -17.46 4.74
N ALA A 148 -5.73 -16.40 4.15
CA ALA A 148 -4.48 -16.49 3.39
C ALA A 148 -3.24 -16.66 4.29
N VAL A 149 -3.11 -15.88 5.37
CA VAL A 149 -1.89 -15.91 6.21
C VAL A 149 -1.75 -17.17 7.07
N THR A 150 -2.82 -17.94 7.26
CA THR A 150 -2.79 -19.22 8.00
C THR A 150 -2.39 -20.41 7.14
N VAL A 151 -2.25 -20.20 5.82
CA VAL A 151 -1.85 -21.25 4.88
C VAL A 151 -0.40 -21.65 5.10
N VAL A 152 -0.18 -22.96 5.14
CA VAL A 152 1.15 -23.56 5.13
C VAL A 152 1.33 -24.30 3.81
N ALA A 153 2.46 -24.08 3.15
CA ALA A 153 2.83 -24.76 1.92
C ALA A 153 4.20 -25.41 2.09
N ASN A 154 4.37 -26.62 1.54
CA ASN A 154 5.64 -27.35 1.56
C ASN A 154 6.19 -27.44 0.13
N PRO A 155 6.85 -26.38 -0.38
CA PRO A 155 7.33 -26.38 -1.75
C PRO A 155 8.54 -27.32 -1.94
N PRO A 156 8.67 -27.94 -3.11
CA PRO A 156 9.89 -28.63 -3.49
C PRO A 156 11.06 -27.62 -3.56
N LYS A 157 12.27 -28.07 -3.18
CA LYS A 157 13.45 -27.19 -3.08
C LYS A 157 14.13 -26.94 -4.44
N ASP A 158 13.92 -27.85 -5.40
CA ASP A 158 14.74 -27.90 -6.61
C ASP A 158 14.12 -27.18 -7.82
N ALA A 159 12.80 -27.00 -7.84
CA ALA A 159 12.08 -26.35 -8.93
C ALA A 159 10.80 -25.68 -8.44
N LEU A 160 10.35 -24.64 -9.16
CA LEU A 160 9.05 -24.04 -8.93
C LEU A 160 7.96 -24.95 -9.51
N PRO A 161 7.06 -25.53 -8.70
CA PRO A 161 6.02 -26.41 -9.21
C PRO A 161 4.92 -25.59 -9.90
N LYS A 162 4.13 -26.24 -10.78
CA LYS A 162 2.96 -25.61 -11.42
C LYS A 162 1.75 -25.53 -10.50
N GLU A 163 1.67 -26.47 -9.57
CA GLU A 163 0.61 -26.59 -8.58
C GLU A 163 1.25 -26.97 -7.25
N ILE A 164 0.65 -26.56 -6.15
CA ILE A 164 1.16 -26.85 -4.82
C ILE A 164 0.01 -27.23 -3.89
N ALA A 165 0.24 -28.30 -3.12
CA ALA A 165 -0.63 -28.67 -2.02
C ALA A 165 -0.40 -27.70 -0.85
N ILE A 166 -1.48 -27.13 -0.35
CA ILE A 166 -1.46 -26.21 0.78
C ILE A 166 -2.40 -26.71 1.87
N THR A 167 -2.03 -26.46 3.12
CA THR A 167 -2.84 -26.73 4.29
C THR A 167 -3.42 -25.42 4.81
N VAL A 168 -4.74 -25.32 4.89
CA VAL A 168 -5.46 -24.18 5.46
C VAL A 168 -5.79 -24.52 6.90
N ASN A 169 -5.13 -23.85 7.84
CA ASN A 169 -5.35 -24.05 9.27
C ASN A 169 -6.53 -23.24 9.83
N ASP A 170 -7.04 -22.29 9.05
CA ASP A 170 -8.20 -21.50 9.44
C ASP A 170 -9.49 -22.25 9.11
N HIS A 171 -10.29 -22.58 10.14
CA HIS A 171 -11.63 -23.14 9.99
C HIS A 171 -12.71 -22.04 9.92
N SER A 172 -12.33 -20.82 9.54
CA SER A 172 -13.28 -19.73 9.37
C SER A 172 -14.24 -19.98 8.22
N ASP A 173 -15.37 -19.27 8.24
CA ASP A 173 -16.35 -19.31 7.16
C ASP A 173 -15.89 -18.59 5.89
N TYR A 174 -14.61 -18.20 5.77
CA TYR A 174 -14.07 -17.54 4.59
C TYR A 174 -13.58 -18.56 3.56
N PRO A 175 -13.72 -18.28 2.25
CA PRO A 175 -13.17 -19.17 1.23
C PRO A 175 -11.64 -19.23 1.36
N PRO A 176 -11.03 -20.37 1.03
CA PRO A 176 -9.58 -20.50 1.04
C PRO A 176 -8.94 -19.74 -0.13
N PRO A 177 -7.62 -19.48 -0.07
CA PRO A 177 -6.88 -18.92 -1.19
C PRO A 177 -6.98 -19.77 -2.46
N THR A 178 -7.13 -19.09 -3.59
CA THR A 178 -7.30 -19.69 -4.92
C THR A 178 -5.98 -19.98 -5.64
N HIS A 179 -4.91 -19.29 -5.24
CA HIS A 179 -3.63 -19.31 -5.95
C HIS A 179 -2.47 -19.20 -4.96
N MET A 180 -1.32 -19.69 -5.39
CA MET A 180 -0.03 -19.39 -4.77
C MET A 180 0.79 -18.52 -5.72
N LEU A 181 1.16 -17.30 -5.32
CA LEU A 181 2.10 -16.52 -6.11
C LEU A 181 3.53 -16.91 -5.82
N ALA A 182 4.32 -17.05 -6.87
CA ALA A 182 5.77 -17.17 -6.80
C ALA A 182 6.40 -15.82 -7.14
N ILE A 183 6.57 -14.98 -6.13
CA ILE A 183 7.06 -13.61 -6.29
C ILE A 183 8.57 -13.63 -6.39
N HIS A 184 9.10 -12.94 -7.39
CA HIS A 184 10.54 -12.91 -7.60
C HIS A 184 11.00 -11.57 -8.19
N GLY A 185 12.27 -11.24 -7.97
CA GLY A 185 12.90 -10.05 -8.54
C GLY A 185 13.38 -10.26 -9.97
N ARG A 186 13.84 -9.19 -10.61
CA ARG A 186 14.63 -9.30 -11.84
C ARG A 186 16.00 -9.90 -11.49
N THR A 187 16.50 -10.82 -12.32
CA THR A 187 17.87 -11.32 -12.17
C THR A 187 18.84 -10.24 -12.63
N THR A 188 19.83 -9.93 -11.80
CA THR A 188 20.91 -8.97 -12.12
C THR A 188 22.18 -9.64 -12.65
N SER A 189 22.23 -10.97 -12.67
CA SER A 189 23.34 -11.72 -13.24
C SER A 189 23.12 -11.93 -14.74
N ASP A 190 24.04 -11.42 -15.55
CA ASP A 190 24.07 -11.61 -17.00
C ASP A 190 24.46 -13.04 -17.41
N ALA A 191 24.86 -13.90 -16.46
CA ALA A 191 25.21 -15.28 -16.75
C ALA A 191 23.93 -16.13 -16.93
N PRO A 192 23.61 -16.57 -18.16
CA PRO A 192 22.43 -17.39 -18.40
C PRO A 192 22.57 -18.77 -17.75
N GLY A 193 21.60 -19.14 -16.90
CA GLY A 193 21.32 -20.53 -16.53
C GLY A 193 21.85 -21.04 -15.19
N THR A 194 22.63 -20.29 -14.41
CA THR A 194 23.25 -20.83 -13.17
C THR A 194 22.86 -20.12 -11.87
N ALA A 195 22.37 -18.88 -11.92
CA ALA A 195 22.04 -18.14 -10.71
C ALA A 195 20.67 -18.58 -10.14
N ARG A 196 20.68 -19.25 -8.99
CA ARG A 196 19.46 -19.53 -8.19
C ARG A 196 18.79 -18.20 -7.84
N ARG A 197 17.49 -18.08 -8.16
CA ARG A 197 16.70 -16.88 -7.84
C ARG A 197 15.96 -17.07 -6.52
N GLN A 198 15.99 -16.06 -5.66
CA GLN A 198 15.13 -16.03 -4.48
C GLN A 198 13.67 -15.86 -4.90
N VAL A 199 12.81 -16.75 -4.41
CA VAL A 199 11.37 -16.76 -4.67
C VAL A 199 10.64 -16.79 -3.34
N THR A 200 9.63 -15.93 -3.19
CA THR A 200 8.73 -15.93 -2.04
C THR A 200 7.37 -16.46 -2.47
N LEU A 201 6.87 -17.50 -1.81
CA LEU A 201 5.54 -18.03 -2.06
C LEU A 201 4.51 -17.31 -1.19
N VAL A 202 3.47 -16.75 -1.81
CA VAL A 202 2.42 -15.99 -1.11
C VAL A 202 1.04 -16.47 -1.56
N PRO A 203 0.21 -17.02 -0.64
CA PRO A 203 -1.14 -17.44 -0.94
C PRO A 203 -2.05 -16.23 -1.22
N LEU A 204 -2.98 -16.34 -2.16
CA LEU A 204 -3.93 -15.27 -2.44
C LEU A 204 -5.30 -15.68 -3.01
N HIS A 205 -6.23 -14.73 -2.92
CA HIS A 205 -7.51 -14.70 -3.62
C HIS A 205 -7.34 -13.85 -4.88
N SER A 206 -7.40 -14.50 -6.04
CA SER A 206 -7.13 -13.89 -7.34
C SER A 206 -8.05 -12.73 -7.66
N VAL A 207 -9.29 -12.77 -7.17
CA VAL A 207 -10.27 -11.69 -7.27
C VAL A 207 -9.77 -10.39 -6.62
N VAL A 208 -9.04 -10.45 -5.50
CA VAL A 208 -8.55 -9.25 -4.79
C VAL A 208 -7.51 -8.51 -5.62
N LEU A 209 -6.56 -9.23 -6.23
CA LEU A 209 -5.60 -8.58 -7.13
C LEU A 209 -6.29 -8.07 -8.39
N SER A 210 -7.12 -8.90 -9.01
CA SER A 210 -7.78 -8.57 -10.28
C SER A 210 -8.69 -7.35 -10.16
N LEU A 211 -9.30 -7.12 -8.99
CA LEU A 211 -10.18 -5.99 -8.72
C LEU A 211 -9.46 -4.64 -8.60
N HIS A 212 -8.18 -4.68 -8.22
CA HIS A 212 -7.42 -3.47 -7.88
C HIS A 212 -6.22 -3.23 -8.80
N CYS A 213 -5.77 -4.22 -9.57
CA CYS A 213 -4.56 -4.17 -10.39
C CYS A 213 -4.91 -4.23 -11.88
N ALA A 214 -4.83 -3.09 -12.57
CA ALA A 214 -5.18 -2.98 -13.99
C ALA A 214 -4.16 -3.62 -14.94
N ARG A 215 -2.94 -3.91 -14.47
CA ARG A 215 -1.84 -4.50 -15.26
C ARG A 215 -1.44 -5.88 -14.74
N LEU A 216 -2.34 -6.55 -14.03
CA LEU A 216 -2.08 -7.90 -13.55
C LEU A 216 -1.87 -8.85 -14.74
N PRO A 217 -0.81 -9.69 -14.74
CA PRO A 217 -0.71 -10.78 -15.69
C PRO A 217 -1.94 -11.68 -15.60
N LYS A 218 -2.37 -12.25 -16.74
CA LYS A 218 -3.48 -13.21 -16.75
C LYS A 218 -3.17 -14.35 -15.77
N LEU A 219 -4.06 -14.54 -14.81
CA LEU A 219 -3.98 -15.65 -13.86
C LEU A 219 -4.59 -16.89 -14.52
N SER A 220 -4.04 -18.06 -14.20
CA SER A 220 -4.66 -19.32 -14.59
C SER A 220 -6.04 -19.44 -13.93
N PRO A 221 -7.04 -20.06 -14.57
CA PRO A 221 -8.31 -20.30 -13.91
C PRO A 221 -8.10 -21.24 -12.71
N SER A 222 -8.65 -20.89 -11.55
CA SER A 222 -8.68 -21.80 -10.40
C SER A 222 -9.76 -22.85 -10.63
N PRO A 223 -9.55 -24.12 -10.27
CA PRO A 223 -10.61 -25.11 -10.29
C PRO A 223 -11.76 -24.67 -9.38
N SER A 224 -13.00 -24.75 -9.90
CA SER A 224 -14.23 -24.55 -9.14
C SER A 224 -15.12 -25.80 -9.33
N PRO A 225 -15.44 -26.55 -8.26
CA PRO A 225 -15.07 -26.32 -6.86
C PRO A 225 -13.57 -26.56 -6.57
N PRO A 226 -13.04 -26.07 -5.44
CA PRO A 226 -11.65 -26.34 -5.03
C PRO A 226 -11.38 -27.84 -4.95
N THR A 227 -10.19 -28.27 -5.40
CA THR A 227 -9.77 -29.67 -5.30
C THR A 227 -9.16 -29.93 -3.93
N TYR A 228 -9.91 -30.60 -3.07
CA TYR A 228 -9.46 -31.01 -1.74
C TYR A 228 -8.76 -32.37 -1.80
N LEU A 229 -7.62 -32.50 -1.11
CA LEU A 229 -6.87 -33.76 -1.00
C LEU A 229 -7.31 -34.60 0.19
N SER A 230 -8.07 -34.02 1.12
CA SER A 230 -8.50 -34.63 2.36
C SER A 230 -9.98 -34.39 2.62
N ASP A 231 -10.63 -35.36 3.24
CA ASP A 231 -12.08 -35.31 3.55
C ASP A 231 -12.42 -34.19 4.53
N ASP A 232 -11.46 -33.78 5.38
CA ASP A 232 -11.58 -32.69 6.34
C ASP A 232 -11.49 -31.29 5.69
N ARG A 233 -11.26 -31.22 4.36
CA ARG A 233 -11.12 -29.99 3.57
C ARG A 233 -10.00 -29.05 4.04
N THR A 234 -9.02 -29.56 4.77
CA THR A 234 -7.87 -28.76 5.22
C THR A 234 -6.75 -28.69 4.18
N GLN A 235 -6.65 -29.70 3.31
CA GLN A 235 -5.63 -29.75 2.26
C GLN A 235 -6.25 -29.52 0.89
N LEU A 236 -5.66 -28.61 0.12
CA LEU A 236 -6.13 -28.26 -1.21
C LEU A 236 -4.97 -27.98 -2.17
N VAL A 237 -5.19 -28.24 -3.45
CA VAL A 237 -4.20 -27.97 -4.50
C VAL A 237 -4.55 -26.65 -5.18
N VAL A 238 -3.57 -25.75 -5.26
CA VAL A 238 -3.70 -24.47 -5.96
C VAL A 238 -2.65 -24.30 -7.05
N PRO A 239 -2.99 -23.63 -8.16
CA PRO A 239 -2.01 -23.25 -9.16
C PRO A 239 -0.99 -22.27 -8.59
N VAL A 240 0.27 -22.45 -9.01
CA VAL A 240 1.38 -21.56 -8.69
C VAL A 240 1.60 -20.60 -9.86
N GLN A 241 1.42 -19.31 -9.60
CA GLN A 241 1.57 -18.28 -10.62
C GLN A 241 2.85 -17.45 -10.37
N PRO A 242 3.83 -17.47 -11.29
CA PRO A 242 4.99 -16.61 -11.18
C PRO A 242 4.63 -15.13 -11.37
N LEU A 243 5.18 -14.27 -10.50
CA LEU A 243 4.98 -12.82 -10.57
C LEU A 243 6.32 -12.09 -10.38
N CYS A 244 6.81 -11.47 -11.46
CA CYS A 244 8.01 -10.66 -11.41
C CYS A 244 7.70 -9.26 -10.89
N LEU A 245 8.34 -8.85 -9.80
CA LEU A 245 8.18 -7.51 -9.22
C LEU A 245 9.51 -6.77 -9.09
N PRO A 246 9.52 -5.43 -9.19
CA PRO A 246 10.71 -4.63 -8.92
C PRO A 246 11.27 -4.81 -7.50
N SER A 247 10.38 -4.92 -6.51
CA SER A 247 10.75 -5.09 -5.09
C SER A 247 9.94 -6.21 -4.44
N PRO A 248 10.35 -7.48 -4.58
CA PRO A 248 9.66 -8.61 -3.93
C PRO A 248 9.39 -8.43 -2.42
N PRO A 249 10.32 -7.87 -1.60
CA PRO A 249 10.10 -7.75 -0.16
C PRO A 249 8.91 -6.87 0.24
N THR A 250 8.51 -5.91 -0.60
CA THR A 250 7.41 -4.97 -0.28
C THR A 250 6.05 -5.49 -0.73
N PHE A 251 5.97 -6.65 -1.39
CA PHE A 251 4.69 -7.18 -1.86
C PHE A 251 3.73 -7.55 -0.73
N ASN A 252 4.22 -8.13 0.37
CA ASN A 252 3.35 -8.49 1.50
C ASN A 252 2.67 -7.28 2.13
N LEU A 253 3.36 -6.13 2.14
CA LEU A 253 2.77 -4.88 2.59
C LEU A 253 1.66 -4.40 1.63
N LEU A 254 1.94 -4.48 0.32
CA LEU A 254 0.95 -4.14 -0.70
C LEU A 254 -0.27 -5.06 -0.62
N SER A 255 -0.08 -6.37 -0.56
CA SER A 255 -1.17 -7.35 -0.52
C SER A 255 -2.03 -7.13 0.73
N ALA A 256 -1.43 -6.96 1.92
CA ALA A 256 -2.16 -6.66 3.14
C ALA A 256 -3.02 -5.39 3.01
N PHE A 257 -2.50 -4.32 2.38
CA PHE A 257 -3.30 -3.13 2.10
C PHE A 257 -4.43 -3.41 1.09
N LEU A 258 -4.18 -4.18 0.02
CA LEU A 258 -5.19 -4.51 -0.97
C LEU A 258 -6.38 -5.26 -0.37
N TYR A 259 -6.13 -6.16 0.60
CA TYR A 259 -7.20 -6.83 1.34
C TYR A 259 -7.91 -5.89 2.31
N THR A 260 -7.17 -5.15 3.12
CA THR A 260 -7.75 -4.50 4.32
C THR A 260 -8.19 -3.05 4.10
N LYS A 261 -7.69 -2.39 3.05
CA LYS A 261 -7.83 -0.94 2.80
C LYS A 261 -7.42 -0.05 3.99
N ARG A 262 -6.63 -0.58 4.93
CA ARG A 262 -6.17 0.14 6.13
C ARG A 262 -4.98 1.04 5.81
N ALA A 263 -5.27 2.27 5.39
CA ALA A 263 -4.27 3.30 5.09
C ALA A 263 -3.36 3.61 6.28
N ASP A 264 -3.91 3.65 7.49
CA ASP A 264 -3.20 3.91 8.73
C ASP A 264 -2.16 2.81 9.06
N HIS A 265 -2.53 1.54 8.88
CA HIS A 265 -1.61 0.41 9.06
C HIS A 265 -0.49 0.45 8.02
N LEU A 266 -0.84 0.76 6.77
CA LEU A 266 0.15 0.91 5.71
C LEU A 266 1.16 1.99 6.05
N LEU A 267 0.70 3.20 6.41
CA LEU A 267 1.56 4.33 6.75
C LEU A 267 2.48 4.00 7.93
N LYS A 268 1.93 3.38 8.98
CA LYS A 268 2.70 2.90 10.14
C LYS A 268 3.78 1.89 9.76
N SER A 269 3.52 1.01 8.80
CA SER A 269 4.49 0.02 8.32
C SER A 269 5.57 0.60 7.41
N LEU A 270 5.32 1.75 6.76
CA LEU A 270 6.29 2.44 5.91
C LEU A 270 7.28 3.29 6.71
N LEU A 271 6.87 3.78 7.88
CA LEU A 271 7.65 4.68 8.71
C LEU A 271 8.46 3.94 9.80
N PRO A 272 9.56 4.52 10.32
CA PRO A 272 10.37 3.92 11.38
C PRO A 272 9.64 3.82 12.74
N CYS A 273 8.70 4.72 12.98
CA CYS A 273 7.82 4.73 14.14
C CYS A 273 6.40 5.16 13.73
N PRO A 274 5.38 4.89 14.57
CA PRO A 274 4.00 5.26 14.27
C PRO A 274 3.86 6.79 14.11
N PRO A 275 3.14 7.27 13.07
CA PRO A 275 2.92 8.70 12.89
C PRO A 275 2.00 9.27 13.98
N PRO A 276 2.15 10.56 14.34
CA PRO A 276 1.21 11.23 15.23
C PRO A 276 -0.16 11.37 14.53
N PRO A 277 -1.28 11.34 15.28
CA PRO A 277 -2.62 11.45 14.70
C PRO A 277 -2.84 12.73 13.87
N THR A 278 -2.14 13.82 14.22
CA THR A 278 -2.24 15.12 13.55
C THR A 278 -1.57 15.17 12.17
N LEU A 279 -0.82 14.13 11.79
CA LEU A 279 -0.07 14.13 10.52
C LEU A 279 -0.99 14.15 9.30
N ASP A 280 -2.11 13.43 9.37
CA ASP A 280 -3.07 13.36 8.26
C ASP A 280 -3.95 14.62 8.21
N ASP A 281 -4.46 15.09 9.35
CA ASP A 281 -5.38 16.23 9.43
C ASP A 281 -4.71 17.59 9.18
N GLU A 282 -3.49 17.79 9.71
CA GLU A 282 -2.75 19.05 9.63
C GLU A 282 -1.36 18.84 9.01
N ARG A 283 -1.29 18.15 7.85
CA ARG A 283 -0.04 17.81 7.15
C ARG A 283 0.99 18.94 7.14
N ALA A 284 0.58 20.18 6.84
CA ALA A 284 1.49 21.33 6.76
C ALA A 284 2.17 21.68 8.10
N LYS A 285 1.52 21.41 9.24
CA LYS A 285 2.05 21.69 10.58
C LYS A 285 2.70 20.44 11.20
N GLY A 286 2.08 19.27 11.03
CA GLY A 286 2.54 18.02 11.63
C GLY A 286 3.80 17.47 10.98
N LEU A 287 3.93 17.58 9.65
CA LEU A 287 5.03 16.98 8.90
C LEU A 287 6.41 17.51 9.29
N PRO A 288 6.65 18.83 9.40
CA PRO A 288 7.97 19.33 9.79
C PRO A 288 8.40 18.84 11.18
N SER A 289 7.48 18.88 12.17
CA SER A 289 7.75 18.42 13.53
C SER A 289 8.10 16.93 13.58
N PHE A 290 7.31 16.10 12.89
CA PHE A 290 7.54 14.67 12.87
C PHE A 290 8.82 14.29 12.09
N ALA A 291 9.10 14.98 10.98
CA ALA A 291 10.34 14.78 10.22
C ALA A 291 11.59 15.16 11.05
N THR A 292 11.53 16.24 11.82
CA THR A 292 12.60 16.62 12.77
C THR A 292 12.81 15.52 13.80
N HIS A 293 11.73 15.02 14.43
CA HIS A 293 11.81 13.93 15.38
C HIS A 293 12.49 12.67 14.78
N LEU A 294 12.13 12.29 13.56
CA LEU A 294 12.76 11.17 12.87
C LEU A 294 14.25 11.43 12.57
N ALA A 295 14.62 12.64 12.18
CA ALA A 295 16.00 13.02 11.88
C ALA A 295 16.91 12.98 13.11
N GLU A 296 16.36 13.34 14.28
CA GLU A 296 17.07 13.28 15.57
C GLU A 296 17.16 11.85 16.12
N THR A 297 16.14 11.02 15.86
CA THR A 297 16.03 9.68 16.44
C THR A 297 16.75 8.61 15.62
N TYR A 298 16.73 8.71 14.29
CA TYR A 298 17.20 7.66 13.39
C TYR A 298 18.42 8.10 12.58
N THR A 299 19.33 7.16 12.32
CA THR A 299 20.47 7.41 11.45
C THR A 299 20.04 7.55 9.99
N ALA A 300 20.84 8.26 9.18
CA ALA A 300 20.61 8.37 7.73
C ALA A 300 20.50 6.99 7.05
N GLN A 301 21.27 5.99 7.49
CA GLN A 301 21.17 4.64 6.95
C GLN A 301 19.82 3.98 7.27
N ALA A 302 19.30 4.17 8.50
CA ALA A 302 17.98 3.66 8.87
C ALA A 302 16.87 4.33 8.05
N LEU A 303 16.90 5.66 7.93
CA LEU A 303 15.95 6.40 7.08
C LEU A 303 16.01 5.93 5.63
N LEU A 304 17.20 5.70 5.08
CA LEU A 304 17.37 5.21 3.71
C LEU A 304 16.75 3.83 3.49
N ARG A 305 16.78 2.92 4.48
CA ARG A 305 16.10 1.62 4.38
C ARG A 305 14.59 1.79 4.23
N HIS A 306 13.98 2.69 5.00
CA HIS A 306 12.54 2.99 4.89
C HIS A 306 12.21 3.67 3.56
N ILE A 307 13.03 4.61 3.09
CA ILE A 307 12.91 5.23 1.76
C ILE A 307 12.91 4.15 0.67
N ASN A 308 13.85 3.20 0.72
CA ASN A 308 13.90 2.11 -0.25
C ASN A 308 12.66 1.20 -0.20
N SER A 309 12.07 1.00 0.99
CA SER A 309 10.81 0.27 1.14
C SER A 309 9.64 1.01 0.48
N VAL A 310 9.48 2.31 0.75
CA VAL A 310 8.44 3.15 0.11
C VAL A 310 8.62 3.17 -1.41
N HIS A 311 9.83 3.36 -1.90
CA HIS A 311 10.13 3.35 -3.33
C HIS A 311 9.82 1.97 -3.95
N GLY A 312 10.21 0.88 -3.30
CA GLY A 312 9.91 -0.47 -3.76
C GLY A 312 8.41 -0.76 -3.81
N LEU A 313 7.64 -0.30 -2.82
CA LEU A 313 6.17 -0.37 -2.82
C LEU A 313 5.59 0.42 -4.00
N TRP A 314 6.04 1.66 -4.21
CA TRP A 314 5.65 2.50 -5.34
C TRP A 314 5.92 1.82 -6.69
N GLN A 315 7.11 1.23 -6.88
CA GLN A 315 7.46 0.51 -8.11
C GLN A 315 6.55 -0.70 -8.35
N ASN A 316 6.27 -1.49 -7.31
CA ASN A 316 5.34 -2.62 -7.41
C ASN A 316 3.93 -2.16 -7.78
N ALA A 317 3.43 -1.10 -7.13
CA ALA A 317 2.11 -0.53 -7.41
C ALA A 317 2.01 -0.01 -8.86
N CYS A 318 3.08 0.60 -9.38
CA CYS A 318 3.16 1.04 -10.78
C CYS A 318 3.12 -0.14 -11.77
N VAL A 319 3.88 -1.20 -11.49
CA VAL A 319 3.94 -2.39 -12.36
C VAL A 319 2.61 -3.13 -12.38
N LEU A 320 1.98 -3.31 -11.22
CA LEU A 320 0.67 -3.96 -11.10
C LEU A 320 -0.49 -3.06 -11.57
N GLY A 321 -0.25 -1.76 -11.69
CA GLY A 321 -1.27 -0.79 -12.07
C GLY A 321 -2.36 -0.67 -11.00
N VAL A 322 -1.97 -0.39 -9.77
CA VAL A 322 -2.91 -0.31 -8.64
C VAL A 322 -3.77 0.96 -8.70
N LEU A 323 -5.09 0.78 -8.68
CA LEU A 323 -6.10 1.83 -8.79
C LEU A 323 -6.79 2.13 -7.44
N ILE A 324 -6.02 2.62 -6.46
CA ILE A 324 -6.54 2.99 -5.14
C ILE A 324 -5.89 4.30 -4.74
N ASP A 325 -6.66 5.38 -4.65
CA ASP A 325 -6.13 6.72 -4.38
C ASP A 325 -5.49 6.80 -2.99
N GLU A 326 -6.10 6.15 -1.99
CA GLU A 326 -5.63 6.10 -0.62
C GLU A 326 -4.24 5.46 -0.51
N LEU A 327 -3.93 4.44 -1.33
CA LEU A 327 -2.59 3.84 -1.38
C LEU A 327 -1.54 4.88 -1.77
N TRP A 328 -1.83 5.60 -2.85
CA TRP A 328 -0.92 6.58 -3.41
C TRP A 328 -0.72 7.77 -2.47
N ASP A 329 -1.79 8.20 -1.79
CA ASP A 329 -1.71 9.27 -0.79
C ASP A 329 -0.81 8.88 0.39
N MET A 330 -0.90 7.63 0.87
CA MET A 330 -0.01 7.12 1.93
C MET A 330 1.44 6.96 1.47
N ILE A 331 1.67 6.52 0.23
CA ILE A 331 3.02 6.44 -0.36
C ILE A 331 3.63 7.84 -0.44
N ASP A 332 2.89 8.83 -0.95
CA ASP A 332 3.39 10.19 -1.11
C ASP A 332 3.65 10.87 0.24
N LEU A 333 2.79 10.64 1.24
CA LEU A 333 2.99 11.14 2.59
C LEU A 333 4.23 10.52 3.25
N ALA A 334 4.36 9.19 3.21
CA ALA A 334 5.54 8.50 3.75
C ALA A 334 6.83 8.96 3.06
N TRP A 335 6.80 9.11 1.74
CA TRP A 335 7.92 9.61 0.95
C TRP A 335 8.34 11.02 1.37
N GLU A 336 7.39 11.95 1.47
CA GLU A 336 7.67 13.34 1.86
C GLU A 336 8.24 13.44 3.28
N VAL A 337 7.66 12.71 4.24
CA VAL A 337 8.14 12.68 5.63
C VAL A 337 9.58 12.17 5.70
N LEU A 338 9.88 11.05 5.05
CA LEU A 338 11.20 10.42 5.08
C LEU A 338 12.27 11.26 4.37
N LEU A 339 11.94 11.84 3.20
CA LEU A 339 12.86 12.74 2.51
C LEU A 339 13.11 14.03 3.29
N THR A 340 12.09 14.55 3.98
CA THR A 340 12.24 15.72 4.85
C THR A 340 13.12 15.41 6.05
N ALA A 341 12.93 14.26 6.70
CA ALA A 341 13.79 13.81 7.80
C ALA A 341 15.24 13.62 7.34
N MET A 342 15.45 12.98 6.19
CA MET A 342 16.79 12.83 5.59
C MET A 342 17.42 14.20 5.30
N ALA A 343 16.69 15.14 4.72
CA ALA A 343 17.18 16.48 4.44
C ALA A 343 17.55 17.24 5.73
N ILE A 344 16.75 17.12 6.79
CA ILE A 344 17.04 17.73 8.10
C ILE A 344 18.32 17.16 8.69
N SER A 345 18.48 15.83 8.70
CA SER A 345 19.68 15.17 9.24
C SER A 345 20.99 15.58 8.55
N GLN A 346 20.90 16.09 7.30
CA GLN A 346 22.04 16.59 6.52
C GLN A 346 22.18 18.11 6.50
N GLY A 347 21.39 18.85 7.29
CA GLY A 347 21.39 20.33 7.28
C GLY A 347 20.82 20.96 5.99
N LYS A 348 20.11 20.18 5.17
CA LYS A 348 19.53 20.58 3.88
C LYS A 348 18.00 20.77 3.95
N ALA A 349 17.45 21.06 5.14
CA ALA A 349 16.01 21.16 5.37
C ALA A 349 15.28 22.13 4.41
N HIS A 350 15.96 23.19 3.98
CA HIS A 350 15.43 24.21 3.05
C HIS A 350 15.07 23.67 1.66
N LEU A 351 15.56 22.48 1.27
CA LEU A 351 15.21 21.84 -0.01
C LEU A 351 13.80 21.22 0.01
N MET A 352 13.31 20.86 1.20
CA MET A 352 12.03 20.18 1.41
C MET A 352 10.98 21.14 1.99
N LEU A 353 11.34 21.91 3.01
CA LEU A 353 10.41 22.80 3.69
C LEU A 353 10.28 24.10 2.90
N ARG A 354 9.03 24.42 2.49
CA ARG A 354 8.72 25.72 1.88
C ARG A 354 8.99 26.79 2.93
N ARG A 355 9.89 27.75 2.63
CA ARG A 355 10.03 28.92 3.49
C ARG A 355 8.66 29.56 3.63
N PRO A 356 8.20 29.91 4.85
CA PRO A 356 7.07 30.81 4.97
C PRO A 356 7.44 32.03 4.14
N SER A 357 6.64 32.33 3.11
CA SER A 357 6.85 33.53 2.33
C SER A 357 6.84 34.67 3.34
N SER A 358 8.00 35.29 3.55
CA SER A 358 8.07 36.57 4.23
C SER A 358 7.18 37.47 3.40
N THR A 359 5.94 37.67 3.84
CA THR A 359 5.07 38.69 3.30
C THR A 359 5.93 39.95 3.37
N PRO A 360 6.31 40.57 2.24
CA PRO A 360 7.04 41.81 2.32
C PRO A 360 6.20 42.73 3.20
N PRO A 361 6.81 43.46 4.15
CA PRO A 361 6.08 44.44 4.94
C PRO A 361 5.30 45.29 3.95
N SER A 362 3.98 45.25 4.05
CA SER A 362 3.11 46.14 3.31
C SER A 362 3.51 47.52 3.76
N ASP A 363 4.38 48.18 2.99
CA ASP A 363 4.70 49.58 3.21
C ASP A 363 3.38 50.31 3.30
N ALA A 364 3.25 51.00 4.44
CA ALA A 364 2.09 51.74 4.84
C ALA A 364 1.56 52.55 3.65
N ALA A 365 0.29 52.36 3.34
CA ALA A 365 -0.48 53.25 2.51
C ALA A 365 -0.25 54.68 3.03
N SER A 366 0.52 55.45 2.25
CA SER A 366 0.58 56.89 2.40
C SER A 366 -0.83 57.42 2.24
N SER A 367 -1.35 57.93 3.35
CA SER A 367 -2.33 59.00 3.43
C SER A 367 -2.35 59.87 2.17
N SER A 368 -3.41 59.76 1.37
CA SER A 368 -3.92 60.86 0.56
C SER A 368 -5.40 61.04 0.86
N ALA A 369 -5.68 61.81 1.90
CA ALA A 369 -7.00 62.38 2.14
C ALA A 369 -7.44 63.16 0.90
N THR A 370 -8.60 62.78 0.35
CA THR A 370 -9.29 63.54 -0.70
C THR A 370 -10.45 64.27 -0.02
N PRO A 371 -10.56 65.60 -0.12
CA PRO A 371 -11.66 66.33 0.50
C PRO A 371 -12.95 66.19 -0.33
N GLU A 372 -14.04 65.93 0.38
CA GLU A 372 -15.43 65.94 -0.07
C GLU A 372 -15.83 67.33 -0.60
N PRO A 373 -16.39 67.47 -1.81
CA PRO A 373 -17.09 68.69 -2.20
C PRO A 373 -18.57 68.58 -1.83
N THR A 374 -18.99 69.45 -0.93
CA THR A 374 -20.37 69.87 -0.69
C THR A 374 -21.02 70.32 -2.00
N SER A 375 -22.16 69.70 -2.37
CA SER A 375 -23.04 70.24 -3.41
C SER A 375 -24.49 70.15 -2.98
N THR A 376 -25.05 71.34 -2.75
CA THR A 376 -26.45 71.70 -2.58
C THR A 376 -27.08 72.01 -3.94
N ALA A 377 -28.23 71.41 -4.28
CA ALA A 377 -29.28 71.96 -5.17
C ALA A 377 -30.44 70.95 -5.28
N SER A 378 -31.64 71.24 -4.73
CA SER A 378 -32.80 71.88 -5.39
C SER A 378 -33.48 71.07 -6.51
N THR A 379 -34.67 70.53 -6.15
CA THR A 379 -35.99 70.39 -6.85
C THR A 379 -36.14 71.16 -8.18
N PRO A 380 -36.95 70.77 -9.20
CA PRO A 380 -38.35 70.32 -9.05
C PRO A 380 -38.94 69.28 -10.05
N ALA A 381 -40.22 68.99 -9.79
CA ALA A 381 -41.17 68.07 -10.44
C ALA A 381 -41.46 68.35 -11.93
N PRO A 382 -42.25 67.50 -12.61
CA PRO A 382 -43.71 67.50 -12.47
C PRO A 382 -44.35 66.16 -12.09
#